data_AF-A0A124FFR3-F1
#
_entry.id   AF-A0A124FFR3-F1
#
_cell.length_a   1.000
_cell.length_b   1.000
_cell.length_c   1.000
_cell.angle_alpha   90.00
_cell.angle_beta   90.00
_cell.angle_gamma   90.00
#
_symmetry.space_group_name_H-M   'P 1'
#
loop_
_entity.id
_entity.type
_entity.pdbx_description
1 polymer ?
#
loop_
_entity_poly.entity_id
_entity_poly.type
_entity_poly.pdbx_seq_one_letter_code
_entity_poly.pdbx_strand_id
1 'polypeptide(L)'
;MKEERLKEILDIVDKNGFVSMKDLQEKLGVSMITVRRDVAELVKRNLVRKVHGGIRKVNYFEKETDFMRRLSINREAKEKIAQLALDFVEDNDIIFLDASTTAHIFAKHLASSQKSVHVITNNLLTAMELSKNSDISVVLLTGKVNPENLAVEGSLTIECG
;
A
#
# COMPACT_ATOMS: atom_id res chain seq x y z
N MET A 1 18.38 19.98 -5.13
CA MET A 1 18.74 20.53 -3.80
C MET A 1 17.65 20.44 -2.72
N LYS A 2 16.40 20.92 -2.92
CA LYS A 2 15.33 20.79 -1.88
C LYS A 2 14.41 19.60 -2.12
N GLU A 3 13.90 19.42 -3.33
CA GLU A 3 12.99 18.31 -3.64
C GLU A 3 13.66 16.94 -3.50
N GLU A 4 14.92 16.80 -3.91
CA GLU A 4 15.71 15.57 -3.68
C GLU A 4 15.79 15.24 -2.19
N ARG A 5 15.99 16.25 -1.32
CA ARG A 5 16.04 16.03 0.12
C ARG A 5 14.68 15.64 0.70
N LEU A 6 13.59 16.23 0.19
CA LEU A 6 12.24 15.81 0.57
C LEU A 6 11.97 14.35 0.18
N LYS A 7 12.39 13.95 -1.02
CA LYS A 7 12.32 12.58 -1.50
C LYS A 7 13.15 11.63 -0.63
N GLU A 8 14.37 12.03 -0.29
CA GLU A 8 15.24 11.25 0.59
C GLU A 8 14.65 11.08 2.00
N ILE A 9 14.05 12.13 2.58
CA ILE A 9 13.32 12.01 3.85
C ILE A 9 12.19 10.98 3.74
N LEU A 10 11.41 11.00 2.65
CA LEU A 10 10.33 10.04 2.42
C LEU A 10 10.87 8.62 2.28
N ASP A 11 11.95 8.40 1.53
CA ASP A 11 12.57 7.09 1.37
C ASP A 11 13.09 6.52 2.70
N ILE A 12 13.69 7.36 3.55
CA ILE A 12 14.16 6.95 4.89
C ILE A 12 12.96 6.56 5.77
N VAL A 13 11.88 7.35 5.73
CA VAL A 13 10.65 7.08 6.51
C VAL A 13 9.93 5.83 6.01
N ASP A 14 9.90 5.61 4.69
CA ASP A 14 9.27 4.43 4.09
C ASP A 14 10.00 3.14 4.44
N LYS A 15 11.34 3.18 4.53
CA LYS A 15 12.15 2.02 4.93
C LYS A 15 12.06 1.72 6.43
N ASN A 16 12.04 2.76 7.27
CA ASN A 16 12.18 2.58 8.72
C ASN A 16 10.85 2.67 9.49
N GLY A 17 9.78 3.17 8.87
CA GLY A 17 8.47 3.42 9.48
C GLY A 17 8.45 4.63 10.44
N PHE A 18 9.50 4.82 11.23
CA PHE A 18 9.73 5.96 12.11
C PHE A 18 11.17 6.48 11.96
N VAL A 19 11.34 7.80 12.03
CA VAL A 19 12.65 8.45 12.02
C VAL A 19 12.64 9.64 12.97
N SER A 20 13.66 9.77 13.81
CA SER A 20 13.78 10.93 14.68
C SER A 20 14.30 12.16 13.92
N MET A 21 14.02 13.35 14.43
CA MET A 21 14.54 14.59 13.82
C MET A 21 16.08 14.67 13.88
N LYS A 22 16.70 14.00 14.87
CA LYS A 22 18.16 13.92 15.00
C LYS A 22 18.75 13.00 13.93
N ASP A 23 18.15 11.84 13.70
CA ASP A 23 18.62 10.91 12.66
C ASP A 23 18.52 11.54 11.27
N LEU A 24 17.45 12.31 11.00
CA LEU A 24 17.33 13.07 9.76
C LEU A 24 18.43 14.12 9.65
N GLN A 25 18.76 14.79 10.75
CA GLN A 25 19.84 15.78 10.77
C GLN A 25 21.19 15.15 10.42
N GLU A 26 21.51 14.01 11.05
CA GLU A 26 22.77 13.28 10.84
C GLU A 26 22.86 12.69 9.44
N LYS A 27 21.79 12.04 8.96
CA LYS A 27 21.77 11.41 7.63
C LYS A 27 21.83 12.40 6.47
N LEU A 28 21.15 13.55 6.62
CA LEU A 28 21.06 14.55 5.55
C LEU A 28 22.16 15.61 5.63
N GLY A 29 22.92 15.67 6.73
CA GLY A 29 23.99 16.65 6.93
C GLY A 29 23.51 18.11 6.98
N VAL A 30 22.25 18.36 7.36
CA VAL A 30 21.66 19.71 7.38
C VAL A 30 21.37 20.19 8.80
N SER A 31 21.10 21.49 8.98
CA SER A 31 20.74 22.03 10.30
C SER A 31 19.38 21.52 10.79
N MET A 32 19.19 21.44 12.11
CA MET A 32 17.89 21.10 12.72
C MET A 32 16.75 22.05 12.29
N ILE A 33 17.06 23.32 12.00
CA ILE A 33 16.08 24.28 11.46
C ILE A 33 15.61 23.85 10.06
N THR A 34 16.55 23.40 9.22
CA THR A 34 16.27 22.89 7.87
C THR A 34 15.42 21.62 7.92
N VAL A 35 15.77 20.66 8.78
CA VAL A 35 14.96 19.44 9.02
C VAL A 35 13.55 19.81 9.43
N ARG A 36 13.38 20.70 10.41
CA ARG A 36 12.05 21.14 10.89
C ARG A 36 11.20 21.76 9.78
N ARG A 37 11.80 22.61 8.92
CA ARG A 37 11.10 23.24 7.80
C ARG A 37 10.65 22.21 6.76
N ASP A 38 11.56 21.31 6.38
CA ASP A 38 11.29 20.31 5.34
C ASP A 38 10.26 19.26 5.83
N VAL A 39 10.36 18.85 7.09
CA VAL A 39 9.35 18.00 7.74
C VAL A 39 7.99 18.69 7.83
N ALA A 40 7.94 19.97 8.24
CA ALA A 40 6.68 20.71 8.31
C ALA A 40 5.99 20.78 6.95
N GLU A 41 6.76 20.88 5.87
CA GLU A 41 6.24 20.82 4.50
C GLU A 41 5.70 19.44 4.14
N LEU A 42 6.41 18.35 4.46
CA LEU A 42 5.92 16.98 4.23
C LEU A 42 4.65 16.67 5.04
N VAL A 43 4.57 17.18 6.28
CA VAL A 43 3.36 17.07 7.11
C VAL A 43 2.20 17.85 6.49
N LYS A 44 2.45 19.07 5.99
CA LYS A 44 1.43 19.87 5.29
C LYS A 44 0.93 19.18 4.01
N ARG A 45 1.80 18.43 3.33
CA ARG A 45 1.45 17.61 2.17
C ARG A 45 0.81 16.26 2.54
N ASN A 46 0.64 15.97 3.84
CA ASN A 46 0.10 14.72 4.36
C ASN A 46 0.89 13.47 3.93
N LEU A 47 2.20 13.61 3.69
CA LEU A 47 3.09 12.52 3.28
C LEU A 47 3.76 11.84 4.49
N VAL A 48 3.90 12.58 5.61
CA VAL A 48 4.41 12.05 6.89
C VAL A 48 3.57 12.61 8.04
N ARG A 49 3.50 11.87 9.15
CA ARG A 49 2.85 12.32 10.38
C ARG A 49 3.90 12.68 11.42
N LYS A 50 3.80 13.87 12.00
CA LYS A 50 4.63 14.26 13.14
C LYS A 50 4.18 13.51 14.39
N VAL A 51 5.13 12.89 15.09
CA VAL A 51 4.91 12.24 16.39
C VAL A 51 5.89 12.81 17.41
N HIS A 52 5.80 12.39 18.68
CA HIS A 52 6.75 12.84 19.68
C HIS A 52 8.19 12.41 19.29
N GLY A 53 9.09 13.37 19.13
CA GLY A 53 10.51 13.13 18.80
C GLY A 53 10.86 12.91 17.32
N GLY A 54 9.90 12.83 16.40
CA GLY A 54 10.19 12.49 15.00
C GLY A 54 8.99 12.51 14.06
N ILE A 55 9.12 11.74 12.99
CA ILE A 55 8.09 11.55 11.98
C ILE A 55 7.86 10.06 11.71
N ARG A 56 6.63 9.73 11.32
CA ARG A 56 6.24 8.40 10.83
C ARG A 56 5.61 8.51 9.45
N LYS A 57 5.61 7.40 8.72
CA LYS A 57 4.81 7.25 7.52
C LYS A 57 3.34 7.48 7.86
N VAL A 58 2.61 8.19 6.98
CA VAL A 58 1.15 8.24 7.08
C VAL A 58 0.61 6.85 6.73
N ASN A 59 0.15 6.14 7.74
CA ASN A 59 -0.75 5.01 7.52
C ASN A 59 -2.18 5.56 7.53
N TYR A 60 -2.93 5.30 6.45
CA TYR A 60 -4.36 5.65 6.37
C TYR A 60 -5.19 4.97 7.49
N PHE A 61 -4.65 3.90 8.08
CA PHE A 61 -5.23 3.22 9.22
C PHE A 61 -4.40 3.53 10.47
N GLU A 62 -4.97 4.25 11.44
CA GLU A 62 -4.30 4.58 12.71
C GLU A 62 -4.04 3.33 13.58
N LYS A 63 -4.85 2.30 13.37
CA LYS A 63 -4.76 1.00 14.01
C LYS A 63 -4.36 -0.04 12.98
N GLU A 64 -3.46 -0.95 13.36
CA GLU A 64 -3.18 -2.13 12.56
C GLU A 64 -4.47 -2.95 12.46
N THR A 65 -5.02 -3.04 11.25
CA THR A 65 -6.24 -3.81 10.98
C THR A 65 -5.92 -5.30 10.98
N ASP A 66 -6.92 -6.15 11.18
CA ASP A 66 -6.72 -7.61 11.12
C ASP A 66 -6.19 -8.05 9.74
N PHE A 67 -6.55 -7.34 8.67
CA PHE A 67 -5.95 -7.55 7.35
C PHE A 67 -4.43 -7.32 7.35
N MET A 68 -3.97 -6.19 7.88
CA MET A 68 -2.54 -5.84 7.90
C MET A 68 -1.75 -6.85 8.75
N ARG A 69 -2.33 -7.28 9.88
CA ARG A 69 -1.75 -8.34 10.71
C ARG A 69 -1.67 -9.67 9.96
N ARG A 70 -2.75 -10.10 9.30
CA ARG A 70 -2.72 -11.33 8.48
C ARG A 70 -1.74 -11.22 7.31
N LEU A 71 -1.52 -10.02 6.77
CA LEU A 71 -0.62 -9.82 5.63
C LEU A 71 0.84 -10.12 5.97
N SER A 72 1.26 -9.89 7.22
CA SER A 72 2.61 -10.22 7.69
C SER A 72 2.78 -11.71 8.04
N ILE A 73 1.70 -12.39 8.43
CA ILE A 73 1.73 -13.82 8.77
C ILE A 73 1.94 -14.68 7.53
N ASN A 74 2.85 -15.66 7.62
CA ASN A 74 3.22 -16.61 6.57
C ASN A 74 3.55 -15.94 5.23
N ARG A 75 4.15 -14.75 5.29
CA ARG A 75 4.41 -13.94 4.10
C ARG A 75 5.19 -14.69 3.04
N GLU A 76 6.29 -15.34 3.39
CA GLU A 76 7.13 -16.06 2.43
C GLU A 76 6.35 -17.14 1.67
N ALA A 77 5.47 -17.88 2.36
CA ALA A 77 4.62 -18.87 1.71
C ALA A 77 3.64 -18.22 0.72
N LYS A 78 3.06 -17.07 1.06
CA LYS A 78 2.17 -16.32 0.17
C LYS A 78 2.91 -15.77 -1.05
N GLU A 79 4.16 -15.32 -0.89
CA GLU A 79 5.00 -14.85 -2.00
C GLU A 79 5.27 -16.00 -2.98
N LYS A 80 5.58 -17.21 -2.49
CA LYS A 80 5.77 -18.40 -3.34
C LYS A 80 4.49 -18.80 -4.08
N ILE A 81 3.34 -18.79 -3.40
CA ILE A 81 2.04 -19.06 -4.02
C ILE A 81 1.75 -18.03 -5.11
N ALA A 82 1.99 -16.74 -4.83
CA ALA A 82 1.74 -15.67 -5.79
C ALA A 82 2.59 -15.80 -7.05
N GLN A 83 3.88 -16.12 -6.91
CA GLN A 83 4.77 -16.34 -8.04
C GLN A 83 4.30 -17.50 -8.92
N LEU A 84 3.99 -18.65 -8.32
CA LEU A 84 3.50 -19.82 -9.06
C LEU A 84 2.14 -19.55 -9.72
N ALA A 85 1.24 -18.85 -9.05
CA ALA A 85 -0.08 -18.53 -9.59
C ALA A 85 0.02 -17.62 -10.83
N LEU A 86 1.04 -16.77 -10.92
CA LEU A 86 1.23 -15.85 -12.05
C LEU A 86 1.51 -16.59 -13.36
N ASP A 87 2.12 -17.77 -13.29
CA ASP A 87 2.41 -18.61 -14.47
C ASP A 87 1.13 -19.15 -15.13
N PHE A 88 0.01 -19.16 -14.42
CA PHE A 88 -1.30 -19.59 -14.93
C PHE A 88 -2.14 -18.46 -15.52
N VAL A 89 -1.66 -17.22 -15.46
CA VAL A 89 -2.40 -16.05 -15.97
C VAL A 89 -2.05 -15.81 -17.42
N GLU A 90 -3.06 -15.69 -18.26
CA GLU A 90 -2.93 -15.30 -19.66
C GLU A 90 -3.48 -13.88 -19.89
N ASP A 91 -3.07 -13.26 -21.00
CA ASP A 91 -3.59 -11.94 -21.34
C ASP A 91 -5.08 -12.03 -21.69
N ASN A 92 -5.83 -11.04 -21.22
CA ASN A 92 -7.29 -10.89 -21.31
C ASN A 92 -8.10 -11.81 -20.37
N ASP A 93 -7.44 -12.49 -19.42
CA ASP A 93 -8.15 -13.22 -18.37
C ASP A 93 -9.05 -12.31 -17.53
N ILE A 94 -10.17 -12.88 -17.09
CA ILE A 94 -11.07 -12.28 -16.10
C ILE A 94 -10.87 -12.99 -14.77
N ILE A 95 -10.28 -12.29 -13.79
CA ILE A 95 -9.86 -12.86 -12.52
C ILE A 95 -10.67 -12.23 -11.39
N PHE A 96 -11.27 -13.07 -10.55
CA PHE A 96 -11.84 -12.61 -9.28
C PHE A 96 -10.83 -12.76 -8.15
N LEU A 97 -10.58 -11.68 -7.41
CA LEU A 97 -9.74 -11.69 -6.19
C LEU A 97 -10.57 -11.29 -4.97
N ASP A 98 -10.63 -12.19 -4.00
CA ASP A 98 -11.30 -11.97 -2.74
C ASP A 98 -10.50 -11.02 -1.81
N ALA A 99 -11.07 -10.72 -0.64
CA ALA A 99 -10.44 -9.90 0.39
C ALA A 99 -9.39 -10.65 1.24
N SER A 100 -8.83 -11.74 0.74
CA SER A 100 -7.79 -12.48 1.45
C SER A 100 -6.42 -11.84 1.29
N THR A 101 -5.58 -11.98 2.33
CA THR A 101 -4.20 -11.47 2.27
C THR A 101 -3.31 -12.26 1.32
N THR A 102 -3.67 -13.49 0.96
CA THR A 102 -2.94 -14.27 -0.05
C THR A 102 -3.25 -13.73 -1.44
N ALA A 103 -4.53 -13.50 -1.76
CA ALA A 103 -4.95 -12.85 -3.00
C ALA A 103 -4.34 -11.45 -3.15
N HIS A 104 -4.22 -10.69 -2.05
CA HIS A 104 -3.56 -9.38 -2.08
C HIS A 104 -2.05 -9.47 -2.37
N ILE A 105 -1.34 -10.49 -1.88
CA ILE A 105 0.07 -10.70 -2.26
C ILE A 105 0.15 -11.07 -3.75
N PHE A 106 -0.72 -11.96 -4.24
CA PHE A 106 -0.81 -12.24 -5.68
C PHE A 106 -1.07 -10.98 -6.51
N ALA A 107 -1.99 -10.12 -6.08
CA ALA A 107 -2.28 -8.85 -6.74
C ALA A 107 -1.05 -7.94 -6.86
N LYS A 108 -0.11 -7.95 -5.89
CA LYS A 108 1.16 -7.20 -5.99
C LYS A 108 2.06 -7.72 -7.09
N HIS A 109 2.16 -9.04 -7.23
CA HIS A 109 2.94 -9.67 -8.31
C HIS A 109 2.29 -9.39 -9.66
N LEU A 110 0.97 -9.56 -9.75
CA LEU A 110 0.20 -9.27 -10.95
C LEU A 110 0.36 -7.81 -11.40
N ALA A 111 0.22 -6.85 -10.47
CA ALA A 111 0.44 -5.43 -10.74
C ALA A 111 1.86 -5.09 -11.22
N SER A 112 2.85 -5.87 -10.79
CA SER A 112 4.26 -5.69 -11.21
C SER A 112 4.61 -6.45 -12.50
N SER A 113 3.67 -7.23 -13.04
CA SER A 113 3.85 -8.01 -14.27
C SER A 113 3.52 -7.20 -15.53
N GLN A 114 3.77 -7.79 -16.69
CA GLN A 114 3.40 -7.24 -18.01
C GLN A 114 2.06 -7.82 -18.54
N LYS A 115 1.28 -8.48 -17.68
CA LYS A 115 0.01 -9.10 -18.06
C LYS A 115 -1.08 -8.04 -18.20
N SER A 116 -1.88 -8.15 -19.26
CA SER A 116 -3.05 -7.30 -19.49
C SER A 116 -4.30 -8.09 -19.13
N VAL A 117 -4.97 -7.79 -18.01
CA VAL A 117 -6.10 -8.60 -17.50
C VAL A 117 -7.23 -7.75 -16.91
N HIS A 118 -8.40 -8.36 -16.74
CA HIS A 118 -9.54 -7.76 -16.05
C HIS A 118 -9.68 -8.38 -14.65
N VAL A 119 -9.59 -7.56 -13.61
CA VAL A 119 -9.69 -8.03 -12.22
C VAL A 119 -10.93 -7.46 -11.56
N ILE A 120 -11.74 -8.34 -10.98
CA ILE A 120 -12.86 -8.01 -10.11
C ILE A 120 -12.44 -8.31 -8.67
N THR A 121 -12.57 -7.34 -7.77
CA THR A 121 -12.27 -7.56 -6.35
C THR A 121 -13.26 -6.84 -5.46
N ASN A 122 -13.50 -7.37 -4.27
CA ASN A 122 -14.24 -6.68 -3.23
C ASN A 122 -13.32 -6.01 -2.18
N ASN A 123 -12.00 -5.94 -2.38
CA ASN A 123 -11.08 -5.38 -1.39
C ASN A 123 -10.45 -4.07 -1.87
N LEU A 124 -10.56 -3.03 -1.04
CA LEU A 124 -10.04 -1.70 -1.35
C LEU A 124 -8.53 -1.69 -1.58
N LEU A 125 -7.77 -2.38 -0.74
CA LEU A 125 -6.30 -2.40 -0.85
C LEU A 125 -5.84 -3.18 -2.07
N THR A 126 -6.50 -4.29 -2.37
CA THR A 126 -6.23 -5.08 -3.59
C THR A 126 -6.55 -4.26 -4.84
N ALA A 127 -7.69 -3.57 -4.87
CA ALA A 127 -8.05 -2.70 -5.99
C ALA A 127 -7.01 -1.58 -6.19
N MET A 128 -6.67 -0.84 -5.12
CA MET A 128 -5.67 0.23 -5.16
C MET A 128 -4.28 -0.26 -5.59
N GLU A 129 -3.90 -1.48 -5.22
CA GLU A 129 -2.62 -2.07 -5.63
C GLU A 129 -2.59 -2.35 -7.13
N LEU A 130 -3.63 -2.99 -7.66
CA LEU A 130 -3.75 -3.32 -9.07
C LEU A 130 -3.87 -2.08 -9.95
N SER A 131 -4.57 -1.03 -9.49
CA SER A 131 -4.71 0.24 -10.23
C SER A 131 -3.38 0.98 -10.47
N LYS A 132 -2.27 0.51 -9.88
CA LYS A 132 -0.94 1.06 -10.20
C LYS A 132 -0.45 0.66 -11.59
N ASN A 133 -1.00 -0.40 -12.17
CA ASN A 133 -0.69 -0.87 -13.52
C ASN A 133 -1.83 -0.52 -14.47
N SER A 134 -1.53 0.23 -15.54
CA SER A 134 -2.52 0.68 -16.52
C SER A 134 -3.07 -0.43 -17.42
N ASP A 135 -2.34 -1.55 -17.52
CA ASP A 135 -2.74 -2.69 -18.36
C ASP A 135 -3.74 -3.60 -17.63
N ILE A 136 -3.98 -3.36 -16.33
CA ILE A 136 -4.97 -4.08 -15.53
C ILE A 136 -6.23 -3.24 -15.42
N SER A 137 -7.32 -3.74 -15.98
CA SER A 137 -8.65 -3.18 -15.74
C SER A 137 -9.17 -3.67 -14.40
N VAL A 138 -9.48 -2.75 -13.47
CA VAL A 138 -9.91 -3.10 -12.11
C VAL A 138 -11.34 -2.68 -11.86
N VAL A 139 -12.17 -3.64 -11.43
CA VAL A 139 -13.54 -3.42 -10.95
C VAL A 139 -13.56 -3.68 -9.44
N LEU A 140 -13.88 -2.64 -8.66
CA LEU A 140 -14.14 -2.76 -7.24
C LEU A 140 -15.64 -2.95 -7.01
N LEU A 141 -16.02 -4.04 -6.36
CA LEU A 141 -17.42 -4.28 -6.00
C LEU A 141 -17.91 -3.24 -4.99
N THR A 142 -19.17 -2.84 -5.14
CA THR A 142 -19.84 -1.82 -4.29
C THR A 142 -20.47 -2.42 -3.04
N GLY A 143 -20.81 -1.57 -2.06
CA GLY A 143 -21.37 -1.98 -0.77
C GLY A 143 -20.78 -1.21 0.43
N LYS A 144 -20.84 -1.83 1.61
CA LYS A 144 -20.34 -1.25 2.86
C LYS A 144 -18.92 -1.72 3.13
N VAL A 145 -18.02 -0.79 3.45
CA VAL A 145 -16.65 -1.12 3.82
C VAL A 145 -16.59 -1.63 5.26
N ASN A 146 -16.00 -2.80 5.45
CA ASN A 146 -15.64 -3.33 6.75
C ASN A 146 -14.23 -2.81 7.15
N PRO A 147 -14.10 -2.02 8.23
CA PRO A 147 -12.83 -1.37 8.58
C PRO A 147 -11.73 -2.34 9.04
N GLU A 148 -12.07 -3.57 9.44
CA GLU A 148 -11.09 -4.55 9.95
C GLU A 148 -10.39 -5.35 8.83
N ASN A 149 -11.11 -5.63 7.73
CA ASN A 149 -10.57 -6.39 6.60
C ASN A 149 -10.43 -5.55 5.31
N LEU A 150 -11.03 -4.35 5.28
CA LEU A 150 -11.11 -3.44 4.13
C LEU A 150 -11.79 -4.04 2.90
N ALA A 151 -12.58 -5.09 3.14
CA ALA A 151 -13.50 -5.66 2.18
C ALA A 151 -14.77 -4.81 2.10
N VAL A 152 -15.35 -4.80 0.92
CA VAL A 152 -16.70 -4.33 0.65
C VAL A 152 -17.64 -5.52 0.82
N GLU A 153 -18.65 -5.35 1.67
CA GLU A 153 -19.61 -6.36 2.08
C GLU A 153 -21.05 -5.84 1.95
N GLY A 154 -22.02 -6.74 1.84
CA GLY A 154 -23.45 -6.43 1.80
C GLY A 154 -24.14 -6.93 0.52
N SER A 155 -25.47 -6.83 0.48
CA SER A 155 -26.28 -7.31 -0.65
C SER A 155 -25.90 -6.66 -1.99
N LEU A 156 -25.54 -5.38 -1.96
CA LEU A 156 -25.02 -4.64 -3.11
C LEU A 156 -23.73 -5.25 -3.70
N THR A 157 -22.95 -6.00 -2.92
CA THR A 157 -21.76 -6.72 -3.41
C THR A 157 -22.13 -8.01 -4.15
N ILE A 158 -23.27 -8.62 -3.81
CA ILE A 158 -23.73 -9.91 -4.37
C ILE A 158 -24.54 -9.68 -5.66
N GLU A 159 -25.26 -8.56 -5.75
CA GLU A 159 -26.15 -8.23 -6.89
C GLU A 159 -25.41 -7.65 -8.12
N CYS A 160 -24.09 -7.50 -8.07
CA CYS A 160 -23.27 -7.00 -9.19
C CYS A 160 -22.62 -8.11 -10.06
N GLY A 161 -23.01 -9.37 -9.85
CA GLY A 161 -22.60 -10.51 -10.68
C GLY A 161 -23.51 -10.74 -11.88
#